data_AF-A0A849KKM3-F1
#
_entry.id   AF-A0A849KKM3-F1
#
_cell.length_a   1.000
_cell.length_b   1.000
_cell.length_c   1.000
_cell.angle_alpha   90.00
_cell.angle_beta   90.00
_cell.angle_gamma   90.00
#
_symmetry.space_group_name_H-M   'P 1'
#
loop_
_entity.id
_entity.type
_entity.pdbx_description
1 polymer ?
#
loop_
_entity_poly.entity_id
_entity_poly.type
_entity_poly.pdbx_seq_one_letter_code
_entity_poly.pdbx_strand_id
1 'polypeptide(L)'
;MLQTPVLSVGRPDELEGMLGLIPEVSSKIAAILIFAGNIEFRLERAIWRLQNHSPAGVRHATDSQPIMKLIDMFEAEQVSLEDDILKQLIVYWCKTARIAFEFRHSIAHGLTSRIETDVLFHRNRSWQGEIRKRPSALLWGDSESLENIRQTFAVLLRVISSVSNEKRPLESLASPERLKALQIVSSTMGEVASGHGPWFEKY
;
A
#
# COMPACT_ATOMS: atom_id res chain seq x y z
N MET A 1 9.29 -12.30 -42.84
CA MET A 1 8.55 -12.52 -41.59
C MET A 1 7.33 -11.60 -41.62
N LEU A 2 6.11 -12.14 -41.61
CA LEU A 2 4.91 -11.31 -41.48
C LEU A 2 4.92 -10.69 -40.09
N GLN A 3 4.98 -9.36 -40.01
CA GLN A 3 4.92 -8.65 -38.75
C GLN A 3 3.51 -8.84 -38.19
N THR A 4 3.38 -9.51 -37.05
CA THR A 4 2.09 -9.78 -36.42
C THR A 4 1.42 -8.44 -36.07
N PRO A 5 0.11 -8.21 -36.35
CA PRO A 5 -0.57 -6.95 -36.04
C PRO A 5 -0.40 -6.48 -34.58
N VAL A 6 -0.24 -7.43 -33.65
CA VAL A 6 0.07 -7.18 -32.23
C VAL A 6 1.37 -6.39 -32.08
N LEU A 7 2.41 -6.70 -32.86
CA LEU A 7 3.71 -6.04 -32.79
C LEU A 7 3.69 -4.66 -33.45
N SER A 8 2.92 -4.48 -34.53
CA SER A 8 2.84 -3.19 -35.23
C SER A 8 1.95 -2.17 -34.52
N VAL A 9 0.86 -2.62 -33.88
CA VAL A 9 -0.06 -1.75 -33.15
C VAL A 9 0.38 -1.57 -31.70
N GLY A 10 0.71 -2.67 -31.02
CA GLY A 10 0.92 -2.68 -29.57
C GLY A 10 2.13 -1.89 -29.10
N ARG A 11 3.28 -2.05 -29.78
CA ARG A 11 4.55 -1.32 -29.53
C ARG A 11 4.77 -0.98 -28.03
N PRO A 12 4.78 -2.00 -27.14
CA PRO A 12 4.75 -1.77 -25.70
C PRO A 12 5.92 -0.93 -25.22
N ASP A 13 7.13 -1.17 -25.72
CA ASP A 13 8.34 -0.41 -25.36
C ASP A 13 8.20 1.09 -25.66
N GLU A 14 7.51 1.45 -26.76
CA GLU A 14 7.24 2.85 -27.11
C GLU A 14 6.27 3.49 -26.12
N LEU A 15 5.17 2.78 -25.79
CA LEU A 15 4.17 3.26 -24.82
C LEU A 15 4.75 3.39 -23.42
N GLU A 16 5.52 2.39 -22.97
CA GLU A 16 6.21 2.40 -21.69
C GLU A 16 7.19 3.58 -21.62
N GLY A 17 7.98 3.78 -22.67
CA GLY A 17 8.87 4.93 -22.80
C GLY A 17 8.11 6.26 -22.68
N MET A 18 7.01 6.43 -23.42
CA MET A 18 6.18 7.64 -23.38
C MET A 18 5.59 7.93 -22.00
N LEU A 19 5.31 6.89 -21.21
CA LEU A 19 4.73 6.98 -19.87
C LEU A 19 5.79 7.08 -18.75
N GLY A 20 7.08 7.02 -19.08
CA GLY A 20 8.17 7.05 -18.08
C GLY A 20 8.37 5.73 -17.33
N LEU A 21 7.81 4.63 -17.85
CA LEU A 21 7.86 3.30 -17.27
C LEU A 21 9.17 2.58 -17.61
N ILE A 22 10.30 3.23 -17.30
CA ILE A 22 11.62 2.61 -17.47
C ILE A 22 11.79 1.40 -16.54
N PRO A 23 12.69 0.44 -16.83
CA PRO A 23 12.78 -0.81 -16.08
C PRO A 23 12.90 -0.66 -14.56
N GLU A 24 13.65 0.34 -14.09
CA GLU A 24 13.78 0.63 -12.65
C GLU A 24 12.43 1.05 -12.03
N VAL A 25 11.73 2.00 -12.65
CA VAL A 25 10.42 2.51 -12.22
C VAL A 25 9.39 1.38 -12.23
N SER A 26 9.32 0.63 -13.33
CA SER A 26 8.41 -0.49 -13.51
C SER A 26 8.62 -1.59 -12.47
N SER A 27 9.88 -1.90 -12.13
CA SER A 27 10.23 -2.86 -11.07
C SER A 27 9.74 -2.40 -9.69
N LYS A 28 9.92 -1.11 -9.35
CA LYS A 28 9.42 -0.55 -8.08
C LYS A 28 7.89 -0.59 -8.00
N ILE A 29 7.20 -0.19 -9.08
CA ILE A 29 5.74 -0.27 -9.19
C ILE A 29 5.25 -1.71 -9.01
N ALA A 30 5.86 -2.67 -9.71
CA ALA A 30 5.50 -4.08 -9.60
C ALA A 30 5.68 -4.58 -8.15
N ALA A 31 6.80 -4.26 -7.51
CA ALA A 31 7.05 -4.63 -6.11
C ALA A 31 5.99 -4.06 -5.17
N ILE A 32 5.62 -2.78 -5.31
CA ILE A 32 4.58 -2.14 -4.50
C ILE A 32 3.24 -2.87 -4.65
N LEU A 33 2.81 -3.15 -5.89
CA LEU A 33 1.54 -3.83 -6.14
C LEU A 33 1.52 -5.26 -5.58
N ILE A 34 2.62 -6.01 -5.75
CA ILE A 34 2.76 -7.37 -5.23
C ILE A 34 2.77 -7.37 -3.70
N PHE A 35 3.52 -6.46 -3.07
CA PHE A 35 3.56 -6.35 -1.61
C PHE A 35 2.20 -5.97 -1.04
N ALA A 36 1.48 -5.04 -1.68
CA ALA A 36 0.13 -4.66 -1.29
C ALA A 36 -0.83 -5.86 -1.30
N GLY A 37 -0.88 -6.64 -2.38
CA GLY A 37 -1.73 -7.84 -2.45
C GLY A 37 -1.37 -8.89 -1.39
N ASN A 38 -0.07 -9.06 -1.09
CA ASN A 38 0.36 -9.94 -0.01
C ASN A 38 -0.04 -9.40 1.37
N ILE A 39 0.01 -8.09 1.59
CA ILE A 39 -0.45 -7.47 2.84
C ILE A 39 -1.95 -7.71 3.03
N GLU A 40 -2.78 -7.49 2.00
CA GLU A 40 -4.23 -7.70 2.07
C GLU A 40 -4.54 -9.12 2.56
N PHE A 41 -3.95 -10.13 1.92
CA PHE A 41 -4.11 -11.54 2.34
C PHE A 41 -3.64 -11.81 3.78
N ARG A 42 -2.50 -11.23 4.18
CA ARG A 42 -1.93 -11.45 5.52
C ARG A 42 -2.68 -10.69 6.61
N LEU A 43 -3.28 -9.55 6.28
CA LEU A 43 -4.05 -8.72 7.19
C LEU A 43 -5.30 -9.45 7.66
N GLU A 44 -6.03 -10.09 6.74
CA GLU A 44 -7.19 -10.91 7.12
C GLU A 44 -6.80 -12.00 8.12
N ARG A 45 -5.72 -12.72 7.83
CA ARG A 45 -5.20 -13.76 8.74
C ARG A 45 -4.73 -13.21 10.08
N ALA A 46 -4.12 -12.03 10.09
CA ALA A 46 -3.70 -11.37 11.32
C ALA A 46 -4.92 -11.01 12.19
N ILE A 47 -6.00 -10.49 11.59
CA ILE A 47 -7.27 -10.22 12.28
C ILE A 47 -7.84 -11.50 12.87
N TRP A 48 -7.99 -12.56 12.07
CA TRP A 48 -8.55 -13.84 12.56
C TRP A 48 -7.75 -14.41 13.71
N ARG A 49 -6.42 -14.30 13.63
CA ARG A 49 -5.53 -14.76 14.70
C ARG A 49 -5.76 -13.98 16.00
N LEU A 50 -5.82 -12.64 15.95
CA LEU A 50 -6.06 -11.83 17.14
C LEU A 50 -7.45 -12.08 17.75
N GLN A 51 -8.43 -12.40 16.90
CA GLN A 51 -9.79 -12.78 17.30
C GLN A 51 -9.91 -14.24 17.79
N ASN A 52 -8.81 -15.01 17.80
CA ASN A 52 -8.81 -16.47 18.06
C ASN A 52 -9.86 -17.23 17.21
N HIS A 53 -10.05 -16.80 15.97
CA HIS A 53 -11.08 -17.32 15.07
C HIS A 53 -10.56 -18.51 14.26
N SER A 54 -11.37 -19.57 14.11
CA SER A 54 -11.04 -20.74 13.28
C SER A 54 -11.64 -20.60 11.88
N PRO A 55 -10.82 -20.54 10.81
CA PRO A 55 -11.30 -20.15 9.49
C PRO A 55 -12.02 -21.25 8.68
N ALA A 56 -12.00 -22.50 9.15
CA ALA A 56 -12.46 -23.62 8.34
C ALA A 56 -13.99 -23.65 8.15
N GLY A 57 -14.43 -23.54 6.88
CA GLY A 57 -15.81 -23.80 6.48
C GLY A 57 -16.82 -22.67 6.76
N VAL A 58 -16.36 -21.45 7.07
CA VAL A 58 -17.21 -20.32 7.44
C VAL A 58 -16.86 -19.09 6.59
N ARG A 59 -17.85 -18.27 6.24
CA ARG A 59 -17.62 -16.96 5.61
C ARG A 59 -17.28 -15.93 6.67
N HIS A 60 -16.19 -15.19 6.49
CA HIS A 60 -15.67 -14.27 7.52
C HIS A 60 -16.19 -12.84 7.35
N ALA A 61 -16.21 -12.08 8.44
CA ALA A 61 -16.54 -10.65 8.40
C ALA A 61 -15.53 -9.83 7.58
N THR A 62 -14.31 -10.35 7.41
CA THR A 62 -13.25 -9.78 6.56
C THR A 62 -13.47 -10.04 5.07
N ASP A 63 -14.31 -11.00 4.69
CA ASP A 63 -14.54 -11.36 3.30
C ASP A 63 -15.05 -10.16 2.51
N SER A 64 -14.40 -9.90 1.37
CA SER A 64 -14.76 -8.84 0.42
C SER A 64 -14.75 -7.43 1.02
N GLN A 65 -14.11 -7.23 2.19
CA GLN A 65 -14.00 -5.92 2.79
C GLN A 65 -12.95 -5.07 2.07
N PRO A 66 -13.20 -3.76 1.87
CA PRO A 66 -12.18 -2.84 1.40
C PRO A 66 -10.98 -2.82 2.35
N ILE A 67 -9.77 -2.67 1.81
CA ILE A 67 -8.54 -2.65 2.62
C ILE A 67 -8.57 -1.65 3.78
N MET A 68 -9.13 -0.45 3.58
CA MET A 68 -9.26 0.52 4.68
C MET A 68 -10.12 -0.01 5.83
N LYS A 69 -11.18 -0.77 5.52
CA LYS A 69 -12.02 -1.40 6.54
C LYS A 69 -11.29 -2.53 7.26
N LEU A 70 -10.47 -3.31 6.55
CA LEU A 70 -9.61 -4.32 7.17
C LEU A 70 -8.58 -3.68 8.11
N ILE A 71 -8.00 -2.53 7.73
CA ILE A 71 -7.09 -1.79 8.60
C ILE A 71 -7.82 -1.33 9.87
N ASP A 72 -9.04 -0.80 9.76
CA ASP A 72 -9.84 -0.40 10.93
C ASP A 72 -10.19 -1.59 11.83
N MET A 73 -10.54 -2.74 11.23
CA MET A 73 -10.79 -3.98 12.00
C MET A 73 -9.53 -4.43 12.74
N PHE A 74 -8.38 -4.41 12.09
CA PHE A 74 -7.11 -4.79 12.70
C PHE A 74 -6.67 -3.82 13.80
N GLU A 75 -6.88 -2.51 13.60
CA GLU A 75 -6.58 -1.50 14.62
C GLU A 75 -7.46 -1.69 15.86
N ALA A 76 -8.72 -2.10 15.72
CA ALA A 76 -9.60 -2.33 16.87
C ALA A 76 -9.09 -3.44 17.82
N GLU A 77 -8.40 -4.46 17.28
CA GLU A 77 -7.87 -5.59 18.05
C GLU A 77 -6.73 -5.18 19.01
N GLN A 78 -6.13 -4.00 18.85
CA GLN A 78 -5.05 -3.55 19.75
C GLN A 78 -5.55 -3.34 21.19
N VAL A 79 -6.83 -3.00 21.39
CA VAL A 79 -7.40 -2.67 22.71
C VAL A 79 -7.32 -3.86 23.67
N SER A 80 -7.46 -5.07 23.15
CA SER A 80 -7.41 -6.32 23.93
C SER A 80 -6.01 -6.85 24.18
N LEU A 81 -4.96 -6.23 23.62
CA LEU A 81 -3.59 -6.67 23.87
C LEU A 81 -3.10 -6.25 25.25
N GLU A 82 -2.21 -7.03 25.84
CA GLU A 82 -1.57 -6.67 27.12
C GLU A 82 -0.23 -5.94 26.89
N ASP A 83 0.52 -6.32 25.85
CA ASP A 83 1.84 -5.78 25.53
C ASP A 83 1.77 -4.41 24.83
N ASP A 84 2.30 -3.37 25.48
CA ASP A 84 2.28 -1.99 24.98
C ASP A 84 3.14 -1.76 23.73
N ILE A 85 4.23 -2.51 23.55
CA ILE A 85 5.05 -2.44 22.33
C ILE A 85 4.26 -3.02 21.16
N LEU A 86 3.56 -4.14 21.38
CA LEU A 86 2.72 -4.75 20.37
C LEU A 86 1.53 -3.86 19.98
N LYS A 87 0.89 -3.20 20.95
CA LYS A 87 -0.14 -2.17 20.69
C LYS A 87 0.39 -1.07 19.81
N GLN A 88 1.50 -0.46 20.19
CA GLN A 88 2.11 0.62 19.42
C GLN A 88 2.49 0.15 18.01
N LEU A 89 3.02 -1.07 17.88
CA LEU A 89 3.35 -1.66 16.60
C LEU A 89 2.10 -1.75 15.71
N ILE A 90 0.95 -2.19 16.22
CA ILE A 90 -0.32 -2.20 15.46
C ILE A 90 -0.76 -0.79 15.09
N VAL A 91 -0.73 0.16 16.02
CA VAL A 91 -1.14 1.55 15.77
C VAL A 91 -0.29 2.20 14.67
N TYR A 92 1.03 2.12 14.77
CA TYR A 92 1.92 2.67 13.74
C TYR A 92 1.78 1.93 12.41
N TRP A 93 1.57 0.61 12.44
CA TRP A 93 1.30 -0.16 11.24
C TRP A 93 0.03 0.34 10.54
N CYS A 94 -1.07 0.52 11.28
CA CYS A 94 -2.35 0.97 10.72
C CYS A 94 -2.27 2.39 10.16
N LYS A 95 -1.67 3.32 10.91
CA LYS A 95 -1.42 4.69 10.44
C LYS A 95 -0.62 4.70 9.13
N THR A 96 0.49 3.97 9.10
CA THR A 96 1.37 3.91 7.91
C THR A 96 0.66 3.23 6.73
N ALA A 97 -0.06 2.15 6.99
CA ALA A 97 -0.79 1.40 5.95
C ALA A 97 -1.84 2.28 5.27
N ARG A 98 -2.59 3.10 6.00
CA ARG A 98 -3.58 4.03 5.39
C ARG A 98 -2.94 4.93 4.34
N ILE A 99 -1.81 5.56 4.68
CA ILE A 99 -1.09 6.44 3.75
C ILE A 99 -0.54 5.62 2.56
N ALA A 100 0.11 4.49 2.83
CA ALA A 100 0.71 3.63 1.80
C ALA A 100 -0.33 3.11 0.79
N PHE A 101 -1.50 2.69 1.26
CA PHE A 101 -2.57 2.20 0.40
C PHE A 101 -3.23 3.30 -0.43
N GLU A 102 -3.22 4.56 0.02
CA GLU A 102 -3.62 5.69 -0.85
C GLU A 102 -2.64 5.87 -2.01
N PHE A 103 -1.32 5.76 -1.79
CA PHE A 103 -0.35 5.79 -2.90
C PHE A 103 -0.49 4.59 -3.83
N ARG A 104 -0.65 3.38 -3.30
CA ARG A 104 -0.94 2.19 -4.13
C ARG A 104 -2.21 2.39 -4.94
N HIS A 105 -3.22 3.05 -4.40
CA HIS A 105 -4.45 3.36 -5.14
C HIS A 105 -4.19 4.32 -6.29
N SER A 106 -3.34 5.33 -6.10
CA SER A 106 -2.88 6.21 -7.19
C SER A 106 -2.09 5.43 -8.25
N ILE A 107 -1.15 4.58 -7.85
CA ILE A 107 -0.35 3.77 -8.79
C ILE A 107 -1.23 2.82 -9.61
N ALA A 108 -2.21 2.16 -8.98
CA ALA A 108 -3.02 1.13 -9.63
C ALA A 108 -4.21 1.66 -10.44
N HIS A 109 -4.74 2.83 -10.09
CA HIS A 109 -6.00 3.35 -10.64
C HIS A 109 -5.88 4.79 -11.18
N GLY A 110 -4.75 5.44 -10.98
CA GLY A 110 -4.48 6.76 -11.55
C GLY A 110 -4.21 6.67 -13.05
N LEU A 111 -4.54 7.73 -13.76
CA LEU A 111 -4.05 7.95 -15.11
C LEU A 111 -2.54 8.21 -15.04
N THR A 112 -1.77 7.41 -15.77
CA THR A 112 -0.32 7.56 -15.87
C THR A 112 0.03 8.61 -16.92
N SER A 113 0.98 9.49 -16.58
CA SER A 113 1.61 10.41 -17.53
C SER A 113 3.06 10.64 -17.16
N ARG A 114 3.83 11.30 -18.02
CA ARG A 114 5.24 11.62 -17.78
C ARG A 114 5.47 13.12 -17.83
N ILE A 115 6.27 13.63 -16.90
CA ILE A 115 6.90 14.96 -16.99
C ILE A 115 8.40 14.73 -16.92
N GLU A 116 9.13 15.17 -17.95
CA GLU A 116 10.56 14.91 -18.11
C GLU A 116 10.90 13.42 -17.95
N THR A 117 11.57 13.05 -16.86
CA THR A 117 11.94 11.66 -16.53
C THR A 117 10.99 10.98 -15.56
N ASP A 118 10.08 11.72 -14.92
CA ASP A 118 9.29 11.23 -13.81
C ASP A 118 7.90 10.77 -14.28
N VAL A 119 7.42 9.68 -13.69
CA VAL A 119 6.07 9.19 -13.88
C VAL A 119 5.13 9.86 -12.89
N LEU A 120 3.93 10.23 -13.33
CA LEU A 120 2.89 10.80 -12.49
C LEU A 120 1.64 9.94 -12.55
N PHE A 121 0.93 9.86 -11.42
CA PHE A 121 -0.34 9.16 -11.31
C PHE A 121 -1.44 10.12 -10.87
N HIS A 122 -2.36 10.39 -11.78
CA HIS A 122 -3.48 11.31 -11.59
C HIS A 122 -4.75 10.54 -11.25
N ARG A 123 -5.25 10.69 -10.02
CA ARG A 123 -6.50 10.08 -9.58
C ARG A 123 -7.60 11.13 -9.50
N ASN A 124 -8.81 10.79 -9.97
CA ASN A 124 -10.02 11.61 -9.86
C ASN A 124 -9.84 13.10 -10.26
N ARG A 125 -8.97 13.42 -11.25
CA ARG A 125 -8.90 14.79 -11.77
C ARG A 125 -10.22 15.19 -12.42
N SER A 126 -10.57 16.47 -12.27
CA SER A 126 -11.65 17.11 -13.01
C SER A 126 -11.05 17.72 -14.28
N TRP A 127 -11.35 17.15 -15.44
CA TRP A 127 -10.79 17.58 -16.73
C TRP A 127 -11.60 18.68 -17.39
N GLN A 128 -12.92 18.69 -17.17
CA GLN A 128 -13.89 19.59 -17.78
C GLN A 128 -14.81 20.25 -16.73
N GLY A 129 -14.35 20.33 -15.47
CA GLY A 129 -15.13 20.89 -14.37
C GLY A 129 -16.14 19.91 -13.75
N GLU A 130 -16.06 18.62 -14.08
CA GLU A 130 -16.91 17.60 -13.48
C GLU A 130 -16.65 17.44 -11.98
N ILE A 131 -17.72 17.31 -11.20
CA ILE A 131 -17.62 17.05 -9.76
C ILE A 131 -17.44 15.54 -9.56
N ARG A 132 -16.31 15.15 -8.96
CA ARG A 132 -16.00 13.74 -8.68
C ARG A 132 -16.47 13.35 -7.27
N LYS A 133 -16.92 12.10 -7.11
CA LYS A 133 -17.28 11.52 -5.80
C LYS A 133 -16.10 11.49 -4.82
N ARG A 134 -14.88 11.29 -5.34
CA ARG A 134 -13.65 11.18 -4.55
C ARG A 134 -12.72 12.36 -4.87
N PRO A 135 -11.92 12.82 -3.90
CA PRO A 135 -10.99 13.93 -4.11
C PRO A 135 -9.94 13.58 -5.16
N SER A 136 -9.49 14.60 -5.90
CA SER A 136 -8.37 14.46 -6.82
C SER A 136 -7.10 14.13 -6.07
N ALA A 137 -6.27 13.27 -6.65
CA ALA A 137 -4.92 13.02 -6.17
C ALA A 137 -3.87 13.02 -7.27
N LEU A 138 -2.65 13.46 -6.94
CA LEU A 138 -1.49 13.45 -7.81
C LEU A 138 -0.27 12.85 -7.09
N LEU A 139 0.14 11.65 -7.48
CA LEU A 139 1.43 11.09 -7.06
C LEU A 139 2.51 11.46 -8.08
N TRP A 140 3.53 12.20 -7.66
CA TRP A 140 4.82 12.28 -8.35
C TRP A 140 5.60 11.00 -8.02
N GLY A 141 5.76 10.14 -9.01
CA GLY A 141 6.45 8.87 -8.90
C GLY A 141 7.90 9.00 -9.37
N ASP A 142 8.64 9.97 -8.84
CA ASP A 142 10.09 9.99 -9.03
C ASP A 142 10.73 8.73 -8.38
N SER A 143 12.00 8.50 -8.72
CA SER A 143 12.71 7.29 -8.31
C SER A 143 12.85 7.13 -6.78
N GLU A 144 12.96 8.24 -6.04
CA GLU A 144 13.10 8.27 -4.59
C GLU A 144 11.75 8.05 -3.91
N SER A 145 10.70 8.76 -4.37
CA SER A 145 9.33 8.59 -3.90
C SER A 145 8.86 7.14 -4.04
N LEU A 146 9.08 6.52 -5.21
CA LEU A 146 8.73 5.11 -5.42
C LEU A 146 9.55 4.16 -4.55
N GLU A 147 10.83 4.47 -4.30
CA GLU A 147 11.66 3.66 -3.41
C GLU A 147 11.20 3.74 -1.95
N ASN A 148 10.87 4.93 -1.46
CA ASN A 148 10.31 5.15 -0.12
C ASN A 148 8.98 4.40 0.07
N ILE A 149 8.09 4.45 -0.93
CA ILE A 149 6.83 3.70 -0.92
C ILE A 149 7.12 2.20 -0.91
N ARG A 150 8.04 1.71 -1.76
CA ARG A 150 8.41 0.29 -1.85
C ARG A 150 8.99 -0.22 -0.52
N GLN A 151 9.88 0.52 0.12
CA GLN A 151 10.46 0.17 1.42
C GLN A 151 9.38 0.15 2.51
N THR A 152 8.46 1.11 2.50
CA THR A 152 7.31 1.14 3.41
C THR A 152 6.47 -0.13 3.28
N PHE A 153 6.09 -0.50 2.05
CA PHE A 153 5.34 -1.74 1.81
C PHE A 153 6.11 -2.99 2.27
N ALA A 154 7.44 -3.02 2.11
CA ALA A 154 8.27 -4.12 2.61
C ALA A 154 8.25 -4.22 4.15
N VAL A 155 8.33 -3.09 4.86
CA VAL A 155 8.22 -3.05 6.33
C VAL A 155 6.83 -3.52 6.76
N LEU A 156 5.77 -2.97 6.18
CA LEU A 156 4.39 -3.36 6.47
C LEU A 156 4.17 -4.85 6.25
N LEU A 157 4.66 -5.40 5.13
CA LEU A 157 4.54 -6.83 4.80
C LEU A 157 5.27 -7.71 5.81
N ARG A 158 6.50 -7.36 6.22
CA ARG A 158 7.27 -8.13 7.20
C ARG A 158 6.58 -8.16 8.57
N VAL A 159 6.03 -7.02 8.98
CA VAL A 159 5.30 -6.90 10.25
C VAL A 159 4.03 -7.74 10.21
N ILE A 160 3.15 -7.53 9.21
CA ILE A 160 1.87 -8.25 9.16
C ILE A 160 2.06 -9.75 8.92
N SER A 161 3.09 -10.15 8.18
CA SER A 161 3.45 -11.57 8.05
C SER A 161 3.82 -12.20 9.39
N SER A 162 4.50 -11.44 10.26
CA SER A 162 4.84 -11.91 11.61
C SER A 162 3.59 -12.02 12.49
N VAL A 163 2.69 -11.03 12.43
CA VAL A 163 1.41 -11.07 13.16
C VAL A 163 0.53 -12.22 12.68
N SER A 164 0.41 -12.44 11.38
CA SER A 164 -0.40 -13.54 10.83
C SER A 164 0.16 -14.96 11.08
N ASN A 165 1.37 -15.09 11.63
CA ASN A 165 2.03 -16.39 11.79
C ASN A 165 1.64 -17.08 13.10
N GLU A 166 0.62 -17.94 13.03
CA GLU A 166 0.09 -18.74 14.15
C GLU A 166 1.16 -19.58 14.88
N LYS A 167 2.28 -19.94 14.23
CA LYS A 167 3.35 -20.73 14.85
C LYS A 167 4.24 -19.92 15.80
N ARG A 168 4.11 -18.59 15.84
CA ARG A 168 4.98 -17.70 16.62
C ARG A 168 4.18 -17.06 17.74
N PRO A 169 4.57 -17.14 19.03
CA PRO A 169 3.83 -16.48 20.12
C PRO A 169 3.70 -14.95 19.90
N LEU A 170 2.58 -14.34 20.32
CA LEU A 170 2.33 -12.90 20.10
C LEU A 170 3.37 -12.03 20.84
N GLU A 171 3.79 -12.48 22.00
CA GLU A 171 4.79 -11.84 22.87
C GLU A 171 6.14 -11.74 22.16
N SER A 172 6.46 -12.68 21.27
CA SER A 172 7.69 -12.66 20.46
C SER A 172 7.65 -11.63 19.31
N LEU A 173 6.49 -11.01 19.08
CA LEU A 173 6.32 -10.00 18.04
C LEU A 173 6.73 -8.61 18.50
N ALA A 174 6.60 -8.33 19.80
CA ALA A 174 7.06 -7.12 20.45
C ALA A 174 8.56 -6.95 20.22
N SER A 175 8.93 -5.95 19.41
CA SER A 175 10.30 -5.73 18.97
C SER A 175 10.54 -4.23 18.82
N PRO A 176 11.43 -3.63 19.63
CA PRO A 176 11.79 -2.22 19.51
C PRO A 176 12.32 -1.86 18.12
N GLU A 177 13.05 -2.78 17.47
CA GLU A 177 13.56 -2.59 16.12
C GLU A 177 12.43 -2.49 15.08
N ARG A 178 11.43 -3.37 15.14
CA ARG A 178 10.27 -3.32 14.24
C ARG A 178 9.44 -2.05 14.47
N LEU A 179 9.24 -1.68 15.73
CA LEU A 179 8.53 -0.44 16.08
C LEU A 179 9.28 0.79 15.55
N LYS A 180 10.60 0.85 15.74
CA LYS A 180 11.43 1.93 15.19
C LYS A 180 11.36 2.00 13.67
N ALA A 181 11.42 0.85 12.98
CA ALA A 181 11.28 0.80 11.53
C ALA A 181 9.91 1.36 11.08
N LEU A 182 8.82 0.99 11.75
CA LEU A 182 7.48 1.54 11.49
C LEU A 182 7.39 3.04 11.75
N GLN A 183 7.99 3.54 12.83
CA GLN A 183 8.03 4.96 13.14
C GLN A 183 8.76 5.75 12.04
N ILE A 184 9.90 5.24 11.57
CA ILE A 184 10.67 5.86 10.47
C ILE A 184 9.82 5.91 9.20
N VAL A 185 9.30 4.77 8.74
CA VAL A 185 8.49 4.77 7.51
C VAL A 185 7.19 5.55 7.66
N SER A 186 6.59 5.60 8.85
CA SER A 186 5.43 6.45 9.12
C SER A 186 5.76 7.93 8.96
N SER A 187 6.93 8.37 9.43
CA SER A 187 7.39 9.76 9.30
C SER A 187 7.65 10.10 7.84
N THR A 188 8.46 9.28 7.15
CA THR A 188 8.78 9.44 5.73
C THR A 188 7.51 9.50 4.88
N MET A 189 6.53 8.64 5.15
CA MET A 189 5.28 8.63 4.39
C MET A 189 4.40 9.84 4.67
N GLY A 190 4.45 10.40 5.88
CA GLY A 190 3.80 11.67 6.19
C GLY A 190 4.40 12.84 5.40
N GLU A 191 5.72 12.88 5.31
CA GLU A 191 6.45 13.87 4.49
C GLU A 191 6.10 13.72 3.01
N VAL A 192 6.20 12.50 2.46
CA VAL A 192 5.81 12.21 1.07
C VAL A 192 4.34 12.55 0.84
N ALA A 193 3.41 12.29 1.76
CA ALA A 193 2.01 12.59 1.51
C ALA A 193 1.70 14.09 1.51
N SER A 194 2.41 14.89 2.33
CA SER A 194 2.24 16.34 2.41
C SER A 194 2.56 17.05 1.08
N GLY A 195 3.48 16.52 0.27
CA GLY A 195 3.88 17.10 -1.01
C GLY A 195 2.91 16.84 -2.17
N HIS A 196 1.90 15.98 -1.98
CA HIS A 196 1.15 15.41 -3.10
C HIS A 196 -0.31 15.89 -3.18
N GLY A 197 -0.91 16.38 -2.09
CA GLY A 197 -2.19 17.09 -2.11
C GLY A 197 -3.12 16.79 -0.93
N PRO A 198 -4.35 17.34 -0.94
CA PRO A 198 -5.18 17.51 0.26
C PRO A 198 -5.80 16.22 0.81
N TRP A 199 -5.62 15.05 0.18
CA TRP A 199 -6.15 13.80 0.73
C TRP A 199 -5.36 13.31 1.95
N PHE A 200 -4.19 13.89 2.22
CA PHE A 200 -3.40 13.59 3.41
C PHE A 200 -4.02 14.17 4.70
N GLU A 201 -4.76 15.28 4.65
CA GLU A 201 -5.35 15.93 5.84
C GLU A 201 -6.40 15.09 6.58
N LYS A 202 -6.67 13.86 6.11
CA LYS A 202 -7.64 12.93 6.68
C LYS A 202 -7.03 11.85 7.59
N TYR A 203 -5.70 11.75 7.66
CA TYR A 203 -4.98 10.66 8.34
C TYR A 203 -3.80 11.19 9.18
#